data_AF-A0A950RRA7-F1
#
_entry.id   AF-A0A950RRA7-F1
#
_cell.length_a   1.000
_cell.length_b   1.000
_cell.length_c   1.000
_cell.angle_alpha   90.00
_cell.angle_beta   90.00
_cell.angle_gamma   90.00
#
_symmetry.space_group_name_H-M   'P 1'
#
loop_
_entity.id
_entity.type
_entity.pdbx_description
1 polymer ?
#
loop_
_entity_poly.entity_id
_entity_poly.type
_entity_poly.pdbx_seq_one_letter_code
_entity_poly.pdbx_strand_id
1 'polypeptide(L)'
;MVGLLLAGVLWLAPLPASAQPEGPGDPVGPAAQDHPPKVPFGGMDAFHFVLQVRGFHILQNMQEAESKPSRTLLIILGEEAQRQLDDNLTEGLQAYLDKGGALLLATDQKTAGSLETVLKVRVNGTHIQAADKAHAYRENLDCPLVVNADGIFQGLRVATNVPSYLEDLRFYLPFLGPFPPGWAKFDHAKAPVRNPLFALTFEDMKWSPPGQALVLSDQSVFINGMMLLPGNDNLDFAYRCVDWLTRSAGRDQVLLIEDGYIVSDLRVPPFWIAGALPDLNKPPIPPINPADLPAPPVQVMDQMLAGMEREGVFDKLIYQHLDVDRLLRGLTMLLTGALLVYGLWRWVRSRYRVESDAPLFSASTSGLAPSLALVAQRHKTMLQEGNLWEVARALARQWFFQVGQPPPSPDTAGGRTLEPPRITVQGSWPRRRALRREVLHLWQLAFSETPVRISPPRFTRLTAELDDLQAALAEGTLHLEQPGTNQA
;
A
#
# COMPACT_ATOMS: atom_id res chain seq x y z
N MET A 1 -7.48 -37.95 54.13
CA MET A 1 -6.55 -39.00 54.62
C MET A 1 -6.00 -39.74 53.41
N VAL A 2 -4.69 -40.01 53.38
CA VAL A 2 -3.97 -41.11 52.66
C VAL A 2 -4.40 -41.39 51.20
N GLY A 3 -3.58 -41.30 50.14
CA GLY A 3 -2.12 -41.15 50.01
C GLY A 3 -1.46 -42.43 49.50
N LEU A 4 -0.94 -42.44 48.26
CA LEU A 4 0.08 -43.35 47.63
C LEU A 4 0.24 -42.85 46.15
N LEU A 5 1.42 -42.57 45.53
CA LEU A 5 2.67 -43.32 45.30
C LEU A 5 2.38 -44.64 44.54
N LEU A 6 2.97 -45.09 43.41
CA LEU A 6 4.24 -44.93 42.63
C LEU A 6 3.97 -45.49 41.19
N ALA A 7 4.81 -45.48 40.13
CA ALA A 7 6.14 -44.93 39.78
C ALA A 7 6.38 -45.04 38.24
N GLY A 8 7.44 -44.41 37.72
CA GLY A 8 8.09 -44.73 36.42
C GLY A 8 7.65 -43.87 35.23
N VAL A 9 8.50 -43.55 34.24
CA VAL A 9 9.92 -43.88 34.02
C VAL A 9 10.63 -42.66 33.39
N LEU A 10 11.73 -42.18 33.98
CA LEU A 10 12.62 -41.21 33.32
C LEU A 10 13.54 -41.93 32.33
N TRP A 11 13.55 -41.48 31.07
CA TRP A 11 14.59 -41.84 30.11
C TRP A 11 15.78 -40.88 30.24
N LEU A 12 16.94 -41.43 30.58
CA LEU A 12 18.23 -40.74 30.48
C LEU A 12 18.70 -40.79 29.02
N ALA A 13 18.62 -39.67 28.31
CA ALA A 13 19.31 -39.49 27.03
C ALA A 13 20.77 -39.05 27.28
N PRO A 14 21.75 -39.55 26.50
CA PRO A 14 23.15 -39.16 26.66
C PRO A 14 23.39 -37.73 26.17
N LEU A 15 24.19 -36.98 26.93
CA LEU A 15 24.71 -35.66 26.53
C LEU A 15 25.76 -35.81 25.42
N PRO A 16 25.61 -35.18 24.24
CA PRO A 16 26.73 -34.94 23.35
C PRO A 16 27.56 -33.76 23.89
N ALA A 17 28.81 -34.02 24.21
CA ALA A 17 29.77 -32.97 24.52
C ALA A 17 30.31 -32.34 23.23
N SER A 18 30.24 -31.01 23.13
CA SER A 18 31.34 -30.15 22.66
C SER A 18 30.92 -28.68 22.73
N ALA A 19 31.51 -27.93 23.65
CA ALA A 19 31.45 -26.47 23.60
C ALA A 19 32.58 -25.98 22.69
N GLN A 20 32.24 -25.33 21.57
CA GLN A 20 33.22 -24.52 20.85
C GLN A 20 33.34 -23.16 21.57
N PRO A 21 34.56 -22.57 21.64
CA PRO A 21 34.74 -21.26 22.25
C PRO A 21 34.04 -20.18 21.41
N GLU A 22 33.38 -19.23 22.07
CA GLU A 22 32.77 -18.07 21.43
C GLU A 22 33.85 -17.26 20.70
N GLY A 23 33.66 -17.06 19.39
CA GLY A 23 34.48 -16.15 18.61
C GLY A 23 34.27 -14.70 19.05
N PRO A 24 35.25 -13.81 18.83
CA PRO A 24 35.10 -12.40 19.17
C PRO A 24 33.90 -11.81 18.42
N GLY A 25 32.90 -11.34 19.17
CA GLY A 25 31.62 -10.93 18.61
C GLY A 25 31.77 -9.84 17.56
N ASP A 26 31.11 -10.04 16.41
CA ASP A 26 31.05 -9.04 15.34
C ASP A 26 30.52 -7.71 15.88
N PRO A 27 31.10 -6.56 15.45
CA PRO A 27 30.65 -5.26 15.91
C PRO A 27 29.19 -5.05 15.48
N VAL A 28 28.31 -4.88 16.46
CA VAL A 28 26.88 -4.61 16.26
C VAL A 28 26.74 -3.46 15.27
N GLY A 29 26.29 -3.79 14.06
CA GLY A 29 26.14 -2.82 12.97
C GLY A 29 25.23 -1.68 13.42
N PRO A 30 25.51 -0.42 13.04
CA PRO A 30 24.71 0.72 13.45
C PRO A 30 23.26 0.48 13.04
N ALA A 31 22.37 0.44 14.03
CA ALA A 31 20.97 0.06 13.86
C ALA A 31 20.38 0.73 12.62
N ALA A 32 19.83 -0.08 11.71
CA ALA A 32 19.17 0.41 10.52
C ALA A 32 18.10 1.42 10.94
N GLN A 33 18.20 2.64 10.44
CA GLN A 33 17.16 3.63 10.64
C GLN A 33 16.01 3.25 9.71
N ASP A 34 15.12 2.39 10.21
CA ASP A 34 13.89 2.00 9.54
C ASP A 34 13.04 3.24 9.28
N HIS A 35 13.21 3.82 8.09
CA HIS A 35 12.31 4.84 7.61
C HIS A 35 10.92 4.21 7.49
N PRO A 36 9.86 4.84 8.04
CA PRO A 36 8.52 4.31 7.94
C PRO A 36 8.18 4.13 6.46
N PRO A 37 7.77 2.92 6.03
CA PRO A 37 7.46 2.65 4.63
C PRO A 37 6.40 3.62 4.10
N LYS A 38 6.65 4.16 2.90
CA LYS A 38 5.81 5.19 2.30
C LYS A 38 4.60 4.58 1.59
N VAL A 39 3.45 5.19 1.83
CA VAL A 39 2.19 4.95 1.13
C VAL A 39 2.29 5.42 -0.34
N PRO A 40 2.04 4.57 -1.35
CA PRO A 40 1.85 5.02 -2.73
C PRO A 40 0.62 5.94 -2.86
N PHE A 41 0.81 7.12 -3.46
CA PHE A 41 -0.24 8.12 -3.64
C PHE A 41 -1.45 7.61 -4.44
N GLY A 42 -1.22 6.85 -5.51
CA GLY A 42 -2.27 6.32 -6.39
C GLY A 42 -2.86 4.96 -5.96
N GLY A 43 -2.43 4.38 -4.84
CA GLY A 43 -3.05 3.15 -4.32
C GLY A 43 -4.41 3.42 -3.69
N MET A 44 -5.18 2.36 -3.38
CA MET A 44 -6.50 2.45 -2.73
C MET A 44 -6.53 1.80 -1.32
N ASP A 45 -5.36 1.56 -0.73
CA ASP A 45 -5.20 0.91 0.58
C ASP A 45 -6.01 1.59 1.71
N ALA A 46 -6.15 2.93 1.66
CA ALA A 46 -6.99 3.69 2.60
C ALA A 46 -8.48 3.35 2.46
N PHE A 47 -8.94 3.05 1.25
CA PHE A 47 -10.30 2.58 0.99
C PHE A 47 -10.47 1.10 1.36
N HIS A 48 -9.46 0.25 1.13
CA HIS A 48 -9.44 -1.14 1.62
C HIS A 48 -9.57 -1.17 3.15
N PHE A 49 -8.89 -0.27 3.86
CA PHE A 49 -9.01 -0.11 5.31
C PHE A 49 -10.45 0.22 5.74
N VAL A 50 -11.16 1.12 5.04
CA VAL A 50 -12.57 1.44 5.32
C VAL A 50 -13.44 0.18 5.23
N LEU A 51 -13.26 -0.63 4.18
CA LEU A 51 -13.98 -1.89 4.00
C LEU A 51 -13.60 -2.93 5.06
N GLN A 52 -12.32 -3.02 5.42
CA GLN A 52 -11.80 -3.94 6.45
C GLN A 52 -12.36 -3.59 7.84
N VAL A 53 -12.39 -2.31 8.22
CA VAL A 53 -12.95 -1.82 9.50
C VAL A 53 -14.45 -2.05 9.59
N ARG A 54 -15.18 -1.96 8.47
CA ARG A 54 -16.62 -2.28 8.40
C ARG A 54 -16.89 -3.80 8.36
N GLY A 55 -15.86 -4.66 8.38
CA GLY A 55 -15.99 -6.10 8.57
C GLY A 55 -16.45 -6.88 7.35
N PHE A 56 -16.22 -6.37 6.14
CA PHE A 56 -16.65 -7.05 4.91
C PHE A 56 -15.86 -8.34 4.63
N HIS A 57 -16.58 -9.36 4.18
CA HIS A 57 -16.01 -10.58 3.61
C HIS A 57 -15.79 -10.36 2.11
N ILE A 58 -14.53 -10.41 1.66
CA ILE A 58 -14.22 -10.23 0.24
C ILE A 58 -14.53 -11.49 -0.59
N LEU A 59 -15.31 -11.30 -1.64
CA LEU A 59 -15.70 -12.31 -2.62
C LEU A 59 -14.63 -12.41 -3.73
N GLN A 60 -14.47 -13.59 -4.30
CA GLN A 60 -13.38 -13.89 -5.23
C GLN A 60 -13.79 -13.83 -6.71
N ASN A 61 -15.10 -13.71 -7.01
CA ASN A 61 -15.64 -13.70 -8.37
C ASN A 61 -17.08 -13.15 -8.43
N MET A 62 -17.54 -12.82 -9.63
CA MET A 62 -18.89 -12.29 -9.86
C MET A 62 -20.01 -13.28 -9.52
N GLN A 63 -19.79 -14.58 -9.72
CA GLN A 63 -20.80 -15.61 -9.43
C GLN A 63 -21.15 -15.66 -7.93
N GLU A 64 -20.18 -15.48 -7.04
CA GLU A 64 -20.41 -15.32 -5.60
C GLU A 64 -21.30 -14.10 -5.31
N ALA A 65 -21.03 -12.97 -5.95
CA ALA A 65 -21.81 -11.74 -5.79
C ALA A 65 -23.27 -11.91 -6.28
N GLU A 66 -23.45 -12.52 -7.46
CA GLU A 66 -24.77 -12.82 -8.06
C GLU A 66 -25.56 -13.85 -7.25
N SER A 67 -24.89 -14.72 -6.46
CA SER A 67 -25.55 -15.74 -5.64
C SER A 67 -26.34 -15.17 -4.45
N LYS A 68 -25.95 -14.00 -3.93
CA LYS A 68 -26.56 -13.36 -2.75
C LYS A 68 -26.62 -11.82 -2.87
N PRO A 69 -27.24 -11.23 -3.90
CA PRO A 69 -27.13 -9.80 -4.17
C PRO A 69 -27.53 -8.92 -2.99
N SER A 70 -28.61 -9.27 -2.29
CA SER A 70 -29.09 -8.57 -1.09
C SER A 70 -28.07 -8.47 0.06
N ARG A 71 -27.04 -9.32 0.12
CA ARG A 71 -25.95 -9.24 1.11
C ARG A 71 -24.65 -8.67 0.56
N THR A 72 -24.58 -8.45 -0.75
CA THR A 72 -23.34 -8.08 -1.44
C THR A 72 -23.35 -6.60 -1.81
N LEU A 73 -22.21 -5.97 -1.56
CA LEU A 73 -21.82 -4.71 -2.17
C LEU A 73 -20.84 -5.00 -3.32
N LEU A 74 -21.24 -4.69 -4.55
CA LEU A 74 -20.37 -4.68 -5.72
C LEU A 74 -19.70 -3.30 -5.80
N ILE A 75 -18.38 -3.25 -5.80
CA ILE A 75 -17.58 -2.03 -5.96
C ILE A 75 -16.73 -2.14 -7.21
N ILE A 76 -16.81 -1.14 -8.07
CA ILE A 76 -16.06 -1.07 -9.33
C ILE A 76 -15.41 0.31 -9.44
N LEU A 77 -14.08 0.35 -9.40
CA LEU A 77 -13.25 1.56 -9.42
C LEU A 77 -12.31 1.51 -10.64
N GLY A 78 -12.15 2.65 -11.33
CA GLY A 78 -11.10 2.81 -12.35
C GLY A 78 -11.54 2.62 -13.80
N GLU A 79 -10.57 2.38 -14.69
CA GLU A 79 -10.76 2.57 -16.14
C GLU A 79 -11.67 1.53 -16.80
N GLU A 80 -11.56 0.25 -16.40
CA GLU A 80 -12.30 -0.87 -17.01
C GLU A 80 -13.75 -1.01 -16.49
N ALA A 81 -14.25 -0.05 -15.69
CA ALA A 81 -15.50 -0.20 -14.94
C ALA A 81 -16.73 -0.55 -15.80
N GLN A 82 -16.82 0.02 -17.01
CA GLN A 82 -17.90 -0.30 -17.95
C GLN A 82 -17.88 -1.77 -18.39
N ARG A 83 -16.69 -2.25 -18.77
CA ARG A 83 -16.50 -3.59 -19.30
C ARG A 83 -16.79 -4.64 -18.23
N GLN A 84 -16.41 -4.36 -16.99
CA GLN A 84 -16.68 -5.24 -15.85
C GLN A 84 -18.18 -5.40 -15.56
N LEU A 85 -19.01 -4.40 -15.88
CA LEU A 85 -20.47 -4.52 -15.79
C LEU A 85 -21.08 -5.30 -16.96
N ASP A 86 -20.61 -5.06 -18.19
CA ASP A 86 -21.19 -5.67 -19.40
C ASP A 86 -20.73 -7.12 -19.64
N ASP A 87 -19.45 -7.44 -19.41
CA ASP A 87 -18.86 -8.75 -19.72
C ASP A 87 -19.08 -9.80 -18.63
N ASN A 88 -19.16 -9.40 -17.34
CA ASN A 88 -19.01 -10.33 -16.21
C ASN A 88 -20.29 -10.60 -15.41
N LEU A 89 -21.33 -9.76 -15.49
CA LEU A 89 -22.62 -10.01 -14.83
C LEU A 89 -23.48 -10.94 -15.70
N THR A 90 -23.53 -12.22 -15.34
CA THR A 90 -24.23 -13.29 -16.07
C THR A 90 -25.70 -12.98 -16.33
N GLU A 91 -26.39 -12.39 -15.35
CA GLU A 91 -27.80 -11.97 -15.48
C GLU A 91 -27.95 -10.46 -15.76
N GLY A 92 -26.84 -9.73 -15.83
CA GLY A 92 -26.78 -8.29 -16.04
C GLY A 92 -27.10 -7.46 -14.79
N LEU A 93 -26.72 -6.17 -14.85
CA LEU A 93 -26.85 -5.23 -13.73
C LEU A 93 -28.29 -5.06 -13.22
N GLN A 94 -29.29 -5.10 -14.11
CA GLN A 94 -30.70 -4.99 -13.71
C GLN A 94 -31.10 -6.12 -12.76
N ALA A 95 -30.80 -7.38 -13.10
CA ALA A 95 -31.15 -8.54 -12.29
C ALA A 95 -30.44 -8.54 -10.93
N TYR A 96 -29.19 -8.07 -10.88
CA TYR A 96 -28.44 -7.89 -9.63
C TYR A 96 -29.13 -6.88 -8.68
N LEU A 97 -29.53 -5.71 -9.20
CA LEU A 97 -30.21 -4.67 -8.43
C LEU A 97 -31.65 -5.04 -8.05
N ASP A 98 -32.40 -5.69 -8.96
CA ASP A 98 -33.76 -6.21 -8.70
C ASP A 98 -33.80 -7.21 -7.54
N LYS A 99 -32.71 -7.98 -7.36
CA LYS A 99 -32.50 -8.92 -6.24
C LYS A 99 -31.98 -8.25 -4.95
N GLY A 100 -31.90 -6.92 -4.89
CA GLY A 100 -31.45 -6.14 -3.73
C GLY A 100 -29.96 -5.84 -3.68
N GLY A 101 -29.22 -6.05 -4.76
CA GLY A 101 -27.80 -5.72 -4.88
C GLY A 101 -27.47 -4.27 -4.53
N ALA A 102 -26.29 -4.03 -3.97
CA ALA A 102 -25.71 -2.69 -3.86
C ALA A 102 -24.55 -2.51 -4.85
N LEU A 103 -24.50 -1.37 -5.54
CA LEU A 103 -23.41 -0.98 -6.45
C LEU A 103 -22.75 0.33 -5.99
N LEU A 104 -21.43 0.33 -5.88
CA LEU A 104 -20.60 1.54 -5.98
C LEU A 104 -19.85 1.47 -7.31
N LEU A 105 -20.09 2.42 -8.20
CA LEU A 105 -19.28 2.61 -9.40
C LEU A 105 -18.63 3.99 -9.35
N ALA A 106 -17.31 4.03 -9.50
CA ALA A 106 -16.56 5.28 -9.63
C ALA A 106 -15.58 5.17 -10.80
N THR A 107 -15.74 6.02 -11.80
CA THR A 107 -14.83 6.09 -12.94
C THR A 107 -14.87 7.49 -13.56
N ASP A 108 -13.73 7.99 -13.99
CA ASP A 108 -13.58 9.18 -14.83
C ASP A 108 -13.71 8.85 -16.33
N GLN A 109 -13.65 7.57 -16.70
CA GLN A 109 -13.71 7.11 -18.08
C GLN A 109 -15.13 7.12 -18.63
N LYS A 110 -15.25 7.23 -19.96
CA LYS A 110 -16.54 7.24 -20.64
C LYS A 110 -17.26 5.90 -20.51
N THR A 111 -18.48 5.91 -19.96
CA THR A 111 -19.34 4.71 -19.84
C THR A 111 -20.42 4.64 -20.92
N ALA A 112 -21.09 3.48 -21.02
CA ALA A 112 -22.10 3.15 -22.04
C ALA A 112 -22.98 1.97 -21.57
N GLY A 113 -23.45 1.13 -22.50
CA GLY A 113 -23.89 -0.25 -22.24
C GLY A 113 -24.93 -0.40 -21.14
N SER A 114 -24.66 -1.30 -20.18
CA SER A 114 -25.58 -1.62 -19.08
C SER A 114 -25.85 -0.43 -18.16
N LEU A 115 -24.86 0.43 -17.87
CA LEU A 115 -25.05 1.60 -17.02
C LEU A 115 -26.03 2.60 -17.67
N GLU A 116 -25.81 2.91 -18.94
CA GLU A 116 -26.69 3.78 -19.73
C GLU A 116 -28.09 3.14 -19.92
N THR A 117 -28.18 1.82 -20.03
CA THR A 117 -29.45 1.11 -20.26
C THR A 117 -30.28 0.94 -18.99
N VAL A 118 -29.66 0.53 -17.88
CA VAL A 118 -30.33 0.18 -16.61
C VAL A 118 -30.50 1.41 -15.73
N LEU A 119 -29.40 2.15 -15.49
CA LEU A 119 -29.39 3.31 -14.60
C LEU A 119 -29.72 4.62 -15.32
N LYS A 120 -29.74 4.66 -16.66
CA LYS A 120 -29.98 5.88 -17.46
C LYS A 120 -28.99 7.01 -17.09
N VAL A 121 -27.76 6.63 -16.78
CA VAL A 121 -26.66 7.53 -16.45
C VAL A 121 -25.43 7.15 -17.26
N ARG A 122 -24.68 8.16 -17.68
CA ARG A 122 -23.39 8.01 -18.36
C ARG A 122 -22.36 8.90 -17.70
N VAL A 123 -21.14 8.40 -17.52
CA VAL A 123 -19.94 9.20 -17.29
C VAL A 123 -19.48 9.66 -18.66
N ASN A 124 -19.30 10.97 -18.85
CA ASN A 124 -19.02 11.53 -20.18
C ASN A 124 -17.63 11.15 -20.72
N GLY A 125 -16.63 11.04 -19.83
CA GLY A 125 -15.22 10.81 -20.18
C GLY A 125 -14.41 12.07 -20.46
N THR A 126 -15.03 13.26 -20.54
CA THR A 126 -14.28 14.52 -20.65
C THR A 126 -13.99 15.07 -19.26
N HIS A 127 -12.71 15.29 -18.95
CA HIS A 127 -12.29 15.85 -17.67
C HIS A 127 -12.71 17.32 -17.49
N ILE A 128 -12.90 17.71 -16.23
CA ILE A 128 -13.21 19.08 -15.82
C ILE A 128 -12.20 19.62 -14.82
N GLN A 129 -11.91 20.92 -14.95
CA GLN A 129 -11.09 21.70 -14.02
C GLN A 129 -11.94 22.67 -13.22
N ALA A 130 -11.53 22.99 -12.00
CA ALA A 130 -12.06 24.10 -11.22
C ALA A 130 -11.95 25.43 -12.00
N ALA A 131 -12.99 26.26 -11.93
CA ALA A 131 -12.97 27.56 -12.62
C ALA A 131 -11.93 28.53 -12.03
N ASP A 132 -11.63 28.42 -10.74
CA ASP A 132 -10.67 29.22 -10.00
C ASP A 132 -10.08 28.45 -8.80
N LYS A 133 -9.08 29.04 -8.16
CA LYS A 133 -8.30 28.44 -7.07
C LYS A 133 -9.06 28.23 -5.75
N ALA A 134 -10.11 29.02 -5.46
CA ALA A 134 -10.88 28.89 -4.22
C ALA A 134 -11.74 27.62 -4.22
N HIS A 135 -12.10 27.15 -5.41
CA HIS A 135 -12.89 25.94 -5.65
C HIS A 135 -12.01 24.73 -6.01
N ALA A 136 -10.69 24.84 -5.82
CA ALA A 136 -9.69 23.85 -6.17
C ALA A 136 -8.93 23.39 -4.92
N TYR A 137 -8.77 22.08 -4.75
CA TYR A 137 -8.01 21.51 -3.65
C TYR A 137 -6.54 21.93 -3.77
N ARG A 138 -6.01 22.56 -2.71
CA ARG A 138 -4.65 23.12 -2.66
C ARG A 138 -4.33 24.08 -3.82
N GLU A 139 -5.33 24.83 -4.29
CA GLU A 139 -5.24 25.74 -5.44
C GLU A 139 -4.91 25.08 -6.79
N ASN A 140 -4.92 23.73 -6.88
CA ASN A 140 -4.72 23.03 -8.14
C ASN A 140 -6.04 22.94 -8.92
N LEU A 141 -6.13 23.59 -10.09
CA LEU A 141 -7.34 23.63 -10.90
C LEU A 141 -7.76 22.24 -11.41
N ASP A 142 -6.82 21.31 -11.54
CA ASP A 142 -7.11 19.92 -11.90
C ASP A 142 -7.81 19.14 -10.78
N CYS A 143 -7.89 19.69 -9.56
CA CYS A 143 -8.49 19.05 -8.39
C CYS A 143 -9.71 19.83 -7.86
N PRO A 144 -10.85 19.93 -8.58
CA PRO A 144 -12.00 20.67 -8.08
C PRO A 144 -12.57 20.09 -6.77
N LEU A 145 -13.21 20.95 -5.99
CA LEU A 145 -13.87 20.58 -4.74
C LEU A 145 -15.39 20.43 -4.94
N VAL A 146 -15.93 19.29 -4.52
CA VAL A 146 -17.38 19.07 -4.36
C VAL A 146 -17.75 19.50 -2.94
N VAL A 147 -18.56 20.56 -2.84
CA VAL A 147 -18.94 21.21 -1.57
C VAL A 147 -20.42 21.56 -1.56
N ASN A 148 -21.01 21.72 -0.37
CA ASN A 148 -22.39 22.20 -0.18
C ASN A 148 -23.45 21.37 -0.93
N ALA A 149 -23.23 20.07 -1.03
CA ALA A 149 -24.12 19.12 -1.68
C ALA A 149 -24.93 18.30 -0.68
N ASP A 150 -26.11 17.86 -1.09
CA ASP A 150 -27.05 17.13 -0.24
C ASP A 150 -26.66 15.65 -0.03
N GLY A 151 -27.38 14.98 0.89
CA GLY A 151 -27.26 13.55 1.13
C GLY A 151 -25.89 13.15 1.67
N ILE A 152 -25.22 12.19 1.02
CA ILE A 152 -23.92 11.66 1.49
C ILE A 152 -22.82 12.75 1.57
N PHE A 153 -22.92 13.81 0.76
CA PHE A 153 -21.98 14.94 0.74
C PHE A 153 -22.25 16.02 1.81
N GLN A 154 -23.32 15.90 2.61
CA GLN A 154 -23.79 17.00 3.46
C GLN A 154 -22.72 17.44 4.46
N GLY A 155 -22.27 18.69 4.31
CA GLY A 155 -21.23 19.30 5.15
C GLY A 155 -19.79 18.86 4.85
N LEU A 156 -19.54 18.15 3.75
CA LEU A 156 -18.20 17.71 3.34
C LEU A 156 -17.60 18.59 2.24
N ARG A 157 -16.27 18.54 2.15
CA ARG A 157 -15.42 19.10 1.10
C ARG A 157 -14.63 17.98 0.43
N VAL A 158 -15.24 17.33 -0.55
CA VAL A 158 -14.60 16.20 -1.26
C VAL A 158 -13.72 16.75 -2.38
N ALA A 159 -12.44 16.36 -2.38
CA ALA A 159 -11.47 16.71 -3.41
C ALA A 159 -11.37 15.59 -4.46
N THR A 160 -11.47 15.97 -5.72
CA THR A 160 -11.28 15.10 -6.89
C THR A 160 -9.92 15.36 -7.55
N ASN A 161 -9.51 14.54 -8.52
CA ASN A 161 -8.27 14.72 -9.26
C ASN A 161 -8.48 14.31 -10.72
N VAL A 162 -8.59 15.32 -11.59
CA VAL A 162 -8.93 15.21 -13.02
C VAL A 162 -10.29 14.51 -13.25
N PRO A 163 -11.36 14.84 -12.49
CA PRO A 163 -12.63 14.15 -12.59
C PRO A 163 -13.31 14.35 -13.94
N SER A 164 -14.17 13.40 -14.29
CA SER A 164 -15.17 13.58 -15.33
C SER A 164 -16.49 14.12 -14.75
N TYR A 165 -17.57 14.05 -15.52
CA TYR A 165 -18.92 14.39 -15.05
C TYR A 165 -19.97 13.37 -15.52
N LEU A 166 -21.06 13.27 -14.76
CA LEU A 166 -22.24 12.47 -15.09
C LEU A 166 -23.23 13.24 -15.96
N GLU A 167 -23.81 12.52 -16.91
CA GLU A 167 -24.96 12.91 -17.71
C GLU A 167 -26.14 12.05 -17.25
N ASP A 168 -27.11 12.66 -16.56
CA ASP A 168 -28.39 11.99 -16.26
C ASP A 168 -29.29 12.06 -17.49
N LEU A 169 -29.69 10.89 -17.98
CA LEU A 169 -30.59 10.76 -19.12
C LEU A 169 -32.07 10.74 -18.67
N ARG A 170 -32.32 10.85 -17.36
CA ARG A 170 -33.65 11.13 -16.79
C ARG A 170 -33.72 12.59 -16.35
N PHE A 171 -34.86 13.21 -16.60
CA PHE A 171 -35.06 14.63 -16.27
C PHE A 171 -35.47 14.88 -14.81
N TYR A 172 -35.40 13.87 -13.92
CA TYR A 172 -36.16 13.86 -12.65
C TYR A 172 -35.50 13.21 -11.42
N LEU A 173 -34.23 12.76 -11.44
CA LEU A 173 -33.62 12.26 -10.19
C LEU A 173 -33.22 13.40 -9.24
N PRO A 174 -33.24 13.17 -7.92
CA PRO A 174 -32.60 14.05 -6.96
C PRO A 174 -31.08 14.01 -7.14
N PHE A 175 -30.49 15.14 -7.54
CA PHE A 175 -29.05 15.29 -7.73
C PHE A 175 -28.32 15.37 -6.37
N LEU A 176 -27.37 14.47 -6.12
CA LEU A 176 -26.51 14.52 -4.93
C LEU A 176 -25.08 14.87 -5.34
N GLY A 177 -24.72 16.15 -5.28
CA GLY A 177 -23.40 16.61 -5.70
C GLY A 177 -23.34 17.09 -7.15
N PRO A 178 -24.03 18.19 -7.51
CA PRO A 178 -23.59 18.97 -8.66
C PRO A 178 -22.21 19.57 -8.35
N PHE A 179 -21.32 19.63 -9.35
CA PHE A 179 -20.25 20.62 -9.30
C PHE A 179 -20.91 22.01 -9.31
N PRO A 180 -20.62 22.90 -8.34
CA PRO A 180 -21.41 24.10 -8.20
C PRO A 180 -21.32 25.06 -9.42
N PRO A 181 -22.31 25.97 -9.59
CA PRO A 181 -22.55 26.60 -10.88
C PRO A 181 -21.39 27.45 -11.40
N GLY A 182 -20.97 27.16 -12.63
CA GLY A 182 -19.89 27.87 -13.32
C GLY A 182 -18.47 27.36 -13.01
N TRP A 183 -18.33 26.27 -12.25
CA TRP A 183 -17.03 25.82 -11.73
C TRP A 183 -16.27 24.85 -12.61
N ALA A 184 -16.81 24.43 -13.75
CA ALA A 184 -16.16 23.49 -14.66
C ALA A 184 -15.63 24.20 -15.92
N LYS A 185 -14.32 24.19 -16.11
CA LYS A 185 -13.69 24.41 -17.41
C LYS A 185 -13.36 23.06 -18.02
N PHE A 186 -13.61 22.92 -19.31
CA PHE A 186 -13.13 21.78 -20.10
C PHE A 186 -11.77 22.13 -20.64
N ASP A 187 -10.87 21.14 -20.65
CA ASP A 187 -9.54 21.28 -21.25
C ASP A 187 -9.65 21.79 -22.71
N HIS A 188 -10.63 21.28 -23.48
CA HIS A 188 -10.72 21.55 -24.93
C HIS A 188 -12.11 21.94 -25.49
N ALA A 189 -13.19 22.00 -24.70
CA ALA A 189 -14.54 22.31 -25.24
C ALA A 189 -14.85 23.82 -25.31
N LYS A 190 -15.43 24.26 -26.44
CA LYS A 190 -15.75 25.67 -26.73
C LYS A 190 -16.92 26.27 -25.95
N ALA A 191 -17.67 25.46 -25.20
CA ALA A 191 -18.85 25.89 -24.46
C ALA A 191 -18.87 25.25 -23.05
N PRO A 192 -19.18 26.00 -21.98
CA PRO A 192 -19.29 25.45 -20.64
C PRO A 192 -20.54 24.59 -20.50
N VAL A 193 -20.38 23.35 -20.01
CA VAL A 193 -21.48 22.53 -19.52
C VAL A 193 -22.06 23.20 -18.28
N ARG A 194 -23.37 23.39 -18.27
CA ARG A 194 -24.10 23.95 -17.14
C ARG A 194 -24.40 22.83 -16.16
N ASN A 195 -23.93 23.00 -14.92
CA ASN A 195 -24.15 22.09 -13.79
C ASN A 195 -23.71 20.64 -14.08
N PRO A 196 -22.41 20.38 -14.34
CA PRO A 196 -21.92 19.01 -14.42
C PRO A 196 -22.18 18.30 -13.09
N LEU A 197 -22.63 17.06 -13.15
CA LEU A 197 -22.97 16.26 -11.98
C LEU A 197 -21.74 15.43 -11.59
N PHE A 198 -21.42 15.38 -10.30
CA PHE A 198 -20.35 14.51 -9.80
C PHE A 198 -20.87 13.12 -9.44
N ALA A 199 -22.04 13.07 -8.79
CA ALA A 199 -22.56 11.85 -8.20
C ALA A 199 -24.09 11.73 -8.31
N LEU A 200 -24.56 10.47 -8.34
CA LEU A 200 -25.98 10.11 -8.39
C LEU A 200 -26.25 8.86 -7.55
N THR A 201 -27.27 8.93 -6.70
CA THR A 201 -27.78 7.82 -5.89
C THR A 201 -29.11 7.28 -6.40
N PHE A 202 -29.33 6.00 -6.17
CA PHE A 202 -30.53 5.27 -6.57
C PHE A 202 -31.03 4.48 -5.35
N GLU A 203 -32.12 4.93 -4.73
CA GLU A 203 -32.71 4.29 -3.53
C GLU A 203 -34.18 3.89 -3.70
N ASP A 204 -34.88 4.48 -4.67
CA ASP A 204 -36.35 4.43 -4.79
C ASP A 204 -36.82 4.07 -6.22
N MET A 205 -36.00 3.29 -6.94
CA MET A 205 -36.51 2.54 -8.10
C MET A 205 -37.39 1.39 -7.57
N LYS A 206 -38.34 0.88 -8.37
CA LYS A 206 -39.36 -0.11 -7.94
C LYS A 206 -38.81 -1.53 -7.72
N TRP A 207 -37.63 -1.64 -7.15
CA TRP A 207 -36.94 -2.87 -6.76
C TRP A 207 -37.53 -3.41 -5.45
N SER A 208 -37.67 -4.74 -5.35
CA SER A 208 -38.24 -5.40 -4.18
C SER A 208 -37.52 -6.73 -3.94
N PRO A 209 -36.51 -6.79 -3.04
CA PRO A 209 -36.06 -5.73 -2.13
C PRO A 209 -35.38 -4.55 -2.84
N PRO A 210 -35.33 -3.35 -2.23
CA PRO A 210 -34.71 -2.17 -2.84
C PRO A 210 -33.20 -2.36 -3.00
N GLY A 211 -32.76 -2.53 -4.25
CA GLY A 211 -31.37 -2.36 -4.63
C GLY A 211 -30.90 -0.93 -4.37
N GLN A 212 -29.58 -0.74 -4.28
CA GLN A 212 -28.98 0.58 -4.12
C GLN A 212 -27.85 0.76 -5.13
N ALA A 213 -27.73 1.94 -5.72
CA ALA A 213 -26.57 2.28 -6.54
C ALA A 213 -26.05 3.69 -6.22
N LEU A 214 -24.74 3.83 -6.17
CA LEU A 214 -24.02 5.10 -6.14
C LEU A 214 -23.08 5.12 -7.36
N VAL A 215 -23.24 6.11 -8.22
CA VAL A 215 -22.38 6.34 -9.37
C VAL A 215 -21.63 7.67 -9.14
N LEU A 216 -20.30 7.65 -9.29
CA LEU A 216 -19.41 8.79 -9.20
C LEU A 216 -18.63 8.95 -10.51
N SER A 217 -18.38 10.18 -10.94
CA SER A 217 -17.59 10.49 -12.16
C SER A 217 -16.08 10.63 -11.94
N ASP A 218 -15.56 10.09 -10.83
CA ASP A 218 -14.13 10.01 -10.51
C ASP A 218 -13.88 8.95 -9.41
N GLN A 219 -12.94 8.03 -9.65
CA GLN A 219 -12.41 7.06 -8.70
C GLN A 219 -11.37 7.66 -7.74
N SER A 220 -10.73 8.77 -8.12
CA SER A 220 -9.61 9.36 -7.36
C SER A 220 -10.03 9.88 -5.98
N VAL A 221 -11.33 10.06 -5.73
CA VAL A 221 -11.82 10.36 -4.38
C VAL A 221 -11.46 9.26 -3.36
N PHE A 222 -11.18 8.04 -3.83
CA PHE A 222 -10.77 6.88 -3.04
C PHE A 222 -9.28 6.51 -3.13
N ILE A 223 -8.45 7.26 -3.87
CA ILE A 223 -6.99 7.00 -3.82
C ILE A 223 -6.39 7.55 -2.53
N ASN A 224 -5.37 6.86 -2.02
CA ASN A 224 -4.59 7.20 -0.82
C ASN A 224 -4.21 8.68 -0.78
N GLY A 225 -3.77 9.21 -1.92
CA GLY A 225 -3.35 10.60 -2.08
C GLY A 225 -4.45 11.62 -1.79
N MET A 226 -5.71 11.28 -2.03
CA MET A 226 -6.84 12.17 -1.75
C MET A 226 -7.45 11.87 -0.39
N MET A 227 -7.56 10.60 0.01
CA MET A 227 -8.09 10.19 1.32
C MET A 227 -7.20 10.53 2.52
N LEU A 228 -5.88 10.51 2.35
CA LEU A 228 -4.91 10.69 3.46
C LEU A 228 -4.23 12.06 3.48
N LEU A 229 -4.54 12.96 2.55
CA LEU A 229 -4.02 14.33 2.59
C LEU A 229 -5.00 15.26 3.30
N PRO A 230 -4.55 16.06 4.29
CA PRO A 230 -5.43 16.93 5.07
C PRO A 230 -6.02 18.07 4.21
N GLY A 231 -7.16 18.61 4.65
CA GLY A 231 -7.84 19.75 4.05
C GLY A 231 -8.95 19.40 3.04
N ASN A 232 -9.32 18.12 2.97
CA ASN A 232 -10.54 17.59 2.35
C ASN A 232 -11.18 16.58 3.32
N ASP A 233 -12.39 16.12 3.00
CA ASP A 233 -13.15 15.16 3.81
C ASP A 233 -13.39 13.84 3.04
N ASN A 234 -12.46 13.44 2.17
CA ASN A 234 -12.59 12.26 1.29
C ASN A 234 -12.74 10.95 2.06
N LEU A 235 -12.08 10.83 3.23
CA LEU A 235 -12.21 9.67 4.09
C LEU A 235 -13.60 9.56 4.72
N ASP A 236 -14.11 10.66 5.30
CA ASP A 236 -15.46 10.73 5.86
C ASP A 236 -16.51 10.46 4.77
N PHE A 237 -16.26 10.94 3.55
CA PHE A 237 -17.06 10.63 2.38
C PHE A 237 -17.06 9.13 2.05
N ALA A 238 -15.89 8.47 2.04
CA ALA A 238 -15.79 7.03 1.82
C ALA A 238 -16.57 6.21 2.86
N TYR A 239 -16.47 6.56 4.14
CA TYR A 239 -17.28 5.94 5.20
C TYR A 239 -18.77 6.13 4.95
N ARG A 240 -19.23 7.33 4.57
CA ARG A 240 -20.64 7.60 4.26
C ARG A 240 -21.16 6.89 3.02
N CYS A 241 -20.32 6.71 1.99
CA CYS A 241 -20.66 5.92 0.81
C CYS A 241 -20.96 4.46 1.20
N VAL A 242 -20.03 3.84 1.94
CA VAL A 242 -20.17 2.47 2.42
C VAL A 242 -21.34 2.32 3.38
N ASP A 243 -21.54 3.28 4.30
CA ASP A 243 -22.68 3.26 5.22
C ASP A 243 -24.01 3.47 4.51
N TRP A 244 -24.10 4.32 3.49
CA TRP A 244 -25.32 4.49 2.70
C TRP A 244 -25.68 3.22 1.91
N LEU A 245 -24.69 2.57 1.29
CA LEU A 245 -24.85 1.33 0.53
C LEU A 245 -25.12 0.08 1.37
N THR A 246 -25.02 0.15 2.71
CA THR A 246 -25.23 -1.01 3.60
C THR A 246 -26.55 -0.94 4.40
N ARG A 247 -27.19 0.24 4.50
CA ARG A 247 -28.34 0.48 5.40
C ARG A 247 -29.51 -0.48 5.21
N SER A 248 -29.84 -0.82 3.96
CA SER A 248 -31.12 -1.47 3.64
C SER A 248 -31.16 -2.97 3.83
N ALA A 249 -30.01 -3.66 3.95
CA ALA A 249 -29.98 -5.12 3.90
C ALA A 249 -28.93 -5.82 4.79
N GLY A 250 -28.18 -5.09 5.61
CA GLY A 250 -27.16 -5.69 6.49
C GLY A 250 -26.05 -6.39 5.71
N ARG A 251 -25.60 -5.74 4.62
CA ARG A 251 -24.62 -6.27 3.67
C ARG A 251 -23.27 -6.46 4.34
N ASP A 252 -22.74 -7.68 4.24
CA ASP A 252 -21.50 -8.13 4.89
C ASP A 252 -20.51 -8.78 3.93
N GLN A 253 -20.83 -8.79 2.63
CA GLN A 253 -20.00 -9.32 1.55
C GLN A 253 -19.65 -8.21 0.57
N VAL A 254 -18.43 -8.19 0.05
CA VAL A 254 -17.98 -7.21 -0.96
C VAL A 254 -17.28 -7.91 -2.12
N LEU A 255 -17.63 -7.57 -3.35
CA LEU A 255 -16.79 -7.84 -4.51
C LEU A 255 -16.18 -6.52 -4.95
N LEU A 256 -14.86 -6.39 -4.82
CA LEU A 256 -14.12 -5.18 -5.17
C LEU A 256 -13.33 -5.41 -6.46
N ILE A 257 -13.55 -4.55 -7.45
CA ILE A 257 -12.88 -4.57 -8.74
C ILE A 257 -12.18 -3.23 -8.94
N GLU A 258 -10.86 -3.26 -9.10
CA GLU A 258 -9.99 -2.09 -9.26
C GLU A 258 -9.23 -2.21 -10.58
N ASP A 259 -9.41 -1.24 -11.48
CA ASP A 259 -8.80 -1.22 -12.83
C ASP A 259 -9.00 -2.53 -13.62
N GLY A 260 -10.15 -3.17 -13.40
CA GLY A 260 -10.55 -4.43 -14.04
C GLY A 260 -10.03 -5.71 -13.37
N TYR A 261 -9.30 -5.59 -12.27
CA TYR A 261 -8.83 -6.72 -11.46
C TYR A 261 -9.71 -6.92 -10.22
N ILE A 262 -10.12 -8.16 -9.97
CA ILE A 262 -10.77 -8.51 -8.70
C ILE A 262 -9.73 -8.47 -7.59
N VAL A 263 -9.93 -7.60 -6.61
CA VAL A 263 -9.17 -7.59 -5.36
C VAL A 263 -9.56 -8.84 -4.58
N SER A 264 -8.57 -9.61 -4.13
CA SER A 264 -8.78 -10.90 -3.43
C SER A 264 -8.53 -10.81 -1.92
N ASP A 265 -8.01 -9.68 -1.44
CA ASP A 265 -7.57 -9.47 -0.06
C ASP A 265 -7.68 -7.98 0.31
N LEU A 266 -8.30 -7.65 1.46
CA LEU A 266 -8.39 -6.28 2.00
C LEU A 266 -7.31 -5.99 3.06
N ARG A 267 -6.37 -6.92 3.31
CA ARG A 267 -5.35 -6.76 4.36
C ARG A 267 -4.35 -5.66 4.02
N VAL A 268 -4.64 -4.45 4.49
CA VAL A 268 -3.66 -3.35 4.52
C VAL A 268 -2.47 -3.78 5.39
N PRO A 269 -1.21 -3.68 4.91
CA PRO A 269 -0.07 -4.20 5.65
C PRO A 269 0.08 -3.53 7.05
N PRO A 270 0.40 -4.28 8.12
CA PRO A 270 0.35 -3.74 9.49
C PRO A 270 1.22 -2.50 9.75
N PHE A 271 2.29 -2.31 8.96
CA PHE A 271 3.18 -1.16 9.06
C PHE A 271 2.50 0.19 8.71
N TRP A 272 1.40 0.17 7.95
CA TRP A 272 0.61 1.36 7.65
C TRP A 272 -0.10 1.88 8.89
N ILE A 273 -0.65 0.96 9.68
CA ILE A 273 -1.35 1.24 10.94
C ILE A 273 -0.32 1.62 12.01
N ALA A 274 0.79 0.88 12.10
CA ALA A 274 1.83 1.10 13.11
C ALA A 274 2.68 2.37 12.86
N GLY A 275 2.92 2.76 11.61
CA GLY A 275 3.68 3.96 11.26
C GLY A 275 2.94 5.28 11.55
N ALA A 276 1.64 5.21 11.86
CA ALA A 276 0.77 6.35 12.13
C ALA A 276 0.40 6.53 13.62
N LEU A 277 0.80 5.59 14.49
CA LEU A 277 0.73 5.77 15.95
C LEU A 277 2.07 6.36 16.43
N PRO A 278 2.10 7.60 16.95
CA PRO A 278 3.35 8.18 17.43
C PRO A 278 3.88 7.41 18.65
N ASP A 279 5.15 7.04 18.59
CA ASP A 279 5.92 6.62 19.77
C ASP A 279 6.03 7.81 20.72
N LEU A 280 5.12 7.86 21.70
CA LEU A 280 4.95 8.95 22.68
C LEU A 280 6.19 9.25 23.52
N ASN A 281 7.26 8.46 23.41
CA ASN A 281 8.51 8.64 24.13
C ASN A 281 9.64 9.27 23.29
N LYS A 282 9.43 9.59 22.01
CA LYS A 282 10.45 10.22 21.16
C LYS A 282 10.42 11.77 21.23
N PRO A 283 11.58 12.44 21.37
CA PRO A 283 11.66 13.90 21.42
C PRO A 283 11.32 14.55 20.07
N PRO A 284 10.91 15.84 20.06
CA PRO A 284 10.43 16.52 18.86
C PRO A 284 11.52 16.64 17.77
N ILE A 285 11.11 16.37 16.53
CA ILE A 285 11.94 16.42 15.32
C ILE A 285 12.19 17.90 14.93
N PRO A 286 13.40 18.29 14.49
CA PRO A 286 13.68 19.65 14.00
C PRO A 286 12.87 20.01 12.74
N PRO A 287 12.66 21.30 12.45
CA PRO A 287 11.82 21.75 11.34
C PRO A 287 12.36 21.32 9.97
N ILE A 288 11.49 20.71 9.17
CA ILE A 288 11.77 20.20 7.82
C ILE A 288 11.28 21.22 6.76
N ASN A 289 12.00 21.30 5.65
CA ASN A 289 11.70 22.16 4.51
C ASN A 289 10.39 21.69 3.81
N PRO A 290 9.42 22.56 3.47
CA PRO A 290 8.12 22.15 2.93
C PRO A 290 8.14 21.36 1.61
N ALA A 291 9.26 21.35 0.89
CA ALA A 291 9.45 20.54 -0.32
C ALA A 291 9.73 19.05 -0.04
N ASP A 292 10.13 18.70 1.20
CA ASP A 292 10.60 17.36 1.58
C ASP A 292 9.56 16.59 2.45
N LEU A 293 8.26 16.88 2.26
CA LEU A 293 7.18 16.42 3.14
C LEU A 293 7.22 14.90 3.42
N PRO A 294 7.38 14.48 4.70
CA PRO A 294 7.42 13.08 5.11
C PRO A 294 6.00 12.49 5.28
N ALA A 295 5.94 11.32 5.93
CA ALA A 295 4.77 10.47 6.19
C ALA A 295 3.45 11.22 6.55
N PRO A 296 2.26 10.61 6.28
CA PRO A 296 0.96 11.25 6.52
C PRO A 296 0.87 11.80 7.95
N PRO A 297 0.36 13.04 8.12
CA PRO A 297 0.42 13.71 9.40
C PRO A 297 -0.47 13.01 10.43
N VAL A 298 0.00 12.97 11.67
CA VAL A 298 -0.74 12.42 12.84
C VAL A 298 -2.19 12.93 12.89
N GLN A 299 -2.41 14.18 12.45
CA GLN A 299 -3.73 14.81 12.30
C GLN A 299 -4.75 14.01 11.49
N VAL A 300 -4.33 13.24 10.47
CA VAL A 300 -5.23 12.39 9.67
C VAL A 300 -5.63 11.14 10.47
N MET A 301 -4.71 10.61 11.28
CA MET A 301 -5.04 9.54 12.22
C MET A 301 -5.89 10.05 13.39
N ASP A 302 -5.61 11.25 13.91
CA ASP A 302 -6.47 11.90 14.93
C ASP A 302 -7.88 12.19 14.36
N GLN A 303 -8.00 12.57 13.09
CA GLN A 303 -9.29 12.73 12.40
C GLN A 303 -10.00 11.40 12.18
N MET A 304 -9.29 10.34 11.77
CA MET A 304 -9.80 8.96 11.74
C MET A 304 -10.34 8.54 13.11
N LEU A 305 -9.52 8.64 14.15
CA LEU A 305 -9.84 8.22 15.50
C LEU A 305 -10.99 9.05 16.08
N ALA A 306 -10.98 10.38 15.93
CA ALA A 306 -12.06 11.25 16.39
C ALA A 306 -13.34 11.14 15.54
N GLY A 307 -13.26 10.66 14.29
CA GLY A 307 -14.41 10.25 13.49
C GLY A 307 -15.02 8.95 14.03
N MET A 308 -14.20 7.91 14.17
CA MET A 308 -14.57 6.61 14.74
C MET A 308 -15.09 6.70 16.18
N GLU A 309 -14.56 7.62 16.99
CA GLU A 309 -15.04 7.95 18.34
C GLU A 309 -16.41 8.61 18.29
N ARG A 310 -16.60 9.66 17.47
CA ARG A 310 -17.91 10.33 17.29
C ARG A 310 -19.00 9.40 16.76
N GLU A 311 -18.64 8.43 15.92
CA GLU A 311 -19.57 7.41 15.39
C GLU A 311 -19.81 6.22 16.34
N GLY A 312 -19.13 6.16 17.49
CA GLY A 312 -19.22 5.03 18.42
C GLY A 312 -18.75 3.70 17.81
N VAL A 313 -17.82 3.75 16.84
CA VAL A 313 -17.28 2.55 16.17
C VAL A 313 -16.52 1.69 17.17
N PHE A 314 -15.72 2.30 18.04
CA PHE A 314 -15.01 1.59 19.11
C PHE A 314 -15.99 0.91 20.09
N ASP A 315 -17.04 1.60 20.51
CA ASP A 315 -18.09 1.02 21.36
C ASP A 315 -18.73 -0.19 20.67
N LYS A 316 -19.19 -0.05 19.42
CA LYS A 316 -19.77 -1.18 18.67
C LYS A 316 -18.80 -2.35 18.54
N LEU A 317 -17.55 -2.11 18.19
CA LEU A 317 -16.55 -3.14 17.93
C LEU A 317 -16.18 -3.88 19.23
N ILE A 318 -16.06 -3.15 20.34
CA ILE A 318 -15.86 -3.70 21.70
C ILE A 318 -17.10 -4.50 22.13
N TYR A 319 -18.30 -3.92 22.11
CA TYR A 319 -19.52 -4.59 22.59
C TYR A 319 -19.97 -5.78 21.73
N GLN A 320 -19.65 -5.82 20.43
CA GLN A 320 -20.00 -6.96 19.56
C GLN A 320 -19.04 -8.15 19.69
N HIS A 321 -17.75 -7.92 19.96
CA HIS A 321 -16.73 -8.99 19.95
C HIS A 321 -16.17 -9.34 21.33
N LEU A 322 -16.31 -8.46 22.33
CA LEU A 322 -15.77 -8.67 23.67
C LEU A 322 -16.91 -8.74 24.69
N ASP A 323 -17.14 -9.95 25.20
CA ASP A 323 -17.90 -10.18 26.43
C ASP A 323 -17.13 -9.51 27.58
N VAL A 324 -17.51 -8.26 27.89
CA VAL A 324 -16.78 -7.34 28.78
C VAL A 324 -16.58 -7.96 30.17
N ASP A 325 -17.54 -8.76 30.64
CA ASP A 325 -17.44 -9.49 31.90
C ASP A 325 -16.32 -10.52 31.88
N ARG A 326 -16.14 -11.27 30.78
CA ARG A 326 -15.01 -12.21 30.64
C ARG A 326 -13.68 -11.48 30.59
N LEU A 327 -13.61 -10.35 29.88
CA LEU A 327 -12.37 -9.60 29.74
C LEU A 327 -11.94 -8.96 31.07
N LEU A 328 -12.86 -8.32 31.80
CA LEU A 328 -12.60 -7.79 33.13
C LEU A 328 -12.18 -8.90 34.12
N ARG A 329 -12.84 -10.06 34.06
CA ARG A 329 -12.51 -11.21 34.92
C ARG A 329 -11.11 -11.77 34.61
N GLY A 330 -10.77 -11.88 33.32
CA GLY A 330 -9.44 -12.28 32.86
C GLY A 330 -8.35 -11.29 33.26
N LEU A 331 -8.58 -9.99 33.06
CA LEU A 331 -7.67 -8.91 33.47
C LEU A 331 -7.43 -8.93 34.99
N THR A 332 -8.51 -9.12 35.77
CA THR A 332 -8.42 -9.20 37.24
C THR A 332 -7.62 -10.42 37.70
N MET A 333 -7.82 -11.58 37.08
CA MET A 333 -7.02 -12.79 37.36
C MET A 333 -5.54 -12.58 37.01
N LEU A 334 -5.25 -11.99 35.84
CA LEU A 334 -3.89 -11.72 35.39
C LEU A 334 -3.18 -10.72 36.31
N LEU A 335 -3.83 -9.61 36.68
CA LEU A 335 -3.30 -8.61 37.61
C LEU A 335 -3.02 -9.22 38.99
N THR A 336 -3.95 -10.06 39.50
CA THR A 336 -3.78 -10.77 40.78
C THR A 336 -2.58 -11.73 40.72
N GLY A 337 -2.44 -12.49 39.63
CA GLY A 337 -1.28 -13.36 39.40
C GLY A 337 0.04 -12.60 39.32
N ALA A 338 0.07 -11.48 38.59
CA ALA A 338 1.25 -10.62 38.48
C ALA A 338 1.67 -10.03 39.83
N LEU A 339 0.71 -9.58 40.65
CA LEU A 339 0.96 -9.09 42.01
C LEU A 339 1.48 -10.19 42.94
N LEU A 340 0.95 -11.42 42.83
CA LEU A 340 1.46 -12.59 43.55
C LEU A 340 2.91 -12.93 43.19
N VAL A 341 3.23 -12.98 41.89
CA VAL A 341 4.59 -13.23 41.39
C VAL A 341 5.54 -12.11 41.82
N TYR A 342 5.13 -10.85 41.72
CA TYR A 342 5.91 -9.71 42.20
C TYR A 342 6.16 -9.77 43.70
N GLY A 343 5.14 -10.12 44.50
CA GLY A 343 5.24 -10.29 45.95
C GLY A 343 6.23 -11.39 46.33
N LEU A 344 6.13 -12.56 45.69
CA LEU A 344 7.06 -13.68 45.87
C LEU A 344 8.50 -13.31 45.46
N TRP A 345 8.67 -12.70 44.29
CA TRP A 345 9.99 -12.23 43.81
C TRP A 345 10.62 -11.20 44.75
N ARG A 346 9.83 -10.22 45.21
CA ARG A 346 10.28 -9.19 46.15
C ARG A 346 10.62 -9.78 47.52
N TRP A 347 9.88 -10.78 47.98
CA TRP A 347 10.15 -11.50 49.24
C TRP A 347 11.42 -12.36 49.16
N VAL A 348 11.63 -13.07 48.05
CA VAL A 348 12.90 -13.80 47.82
C VAL A 348 14.06 -12.82 47.76
N ARG A 349 13.93 -11.72 46.99
CA ARG A 349 14.99 -10.71 46.84
C ARG A 349 15.27 -9.94 48.14
N SER A 350 14.29 -9.77 49.04
CA SER A 350 14.53 -9.12 50.34
C SER A 350 15.41 -9.94 51.29
N ARG A 351 15.48 -11.27 51.11
CA ARG A 351 16.40 -12.14 51.86
C ARG A 351 17.86 -12.09 51.38
N TYR A 352 18.13 -11.47 50.22
CA TYR A 352 19.46 -11.33 49.64
C TYR A 352 19.95 -9.88 49.59
N ARG A 353 19.72 -9.12 50.67
CA ARG A 353 20.48 -7.87 50.90
C ARG A 353 21.87 -8.22 51.43
N VAL A 354 22.79 -8.43 50.51
CA VAL A 354 24.22 -8.26 50.77
C VAL A 354 24.48 -6.75 50.85
N GLU A 355 25.14 -6.30 51.91
CA GLU A 355 25.54 -4.90 52.07
C GLU A 355 26.72 -4.61 51.14
N SER A 356 26.45 -3.94 50.02
CA SER A 356 27.45 -3.57 49.02
C SER A 356 27.77 -2.08 49.06
N ASP A 357 28.31 -1.61 50.18
CA ASP A 357 28.95 -0.29 50.26
C ASP A 357 30.33 -0.32 49.56
N ALA A 358 30.31 -0.18 48.24
CA ALA A 358 31.52 0.07 47.43
C ALA A 358 31.18 0.91 46.18
N PRO A 359 31.60 2.19 46.11
CA PRO A 359 31.34 3.03 44.94
C PRO A 359 32.33 2.73 43.80
N LEU A 360 31.82 2.22 42.68
CA LEU A 360 32.63 1.99 41.46
C LEU A 360 32.54 3.18 40.50
N PHE A 361 33.61 3.98 40.48
CA PHE A 361 33.92 4.96 39.45
C PHE A 361 34.39 4.25 38.16
N SER A 362 33.54 4.12 37.13
CA SER A 362 33.99 3.80 35.76
C SER A 362 32.92 4.03 34.67
N ALA A 363 32.57 5.29 34.38
CA ALA A 363 31.62 5.63 33.32
C ALA A 363 31.97 6.95 32.60
N SER A 364 33.23 7.14 32.19
CA SER A 364 33.70 8.43 31.64
C SER A 364 34.81 8.34 30.59
N THR A 365 34.82 7.32 29.72
CA THR A 365 35.83 7.17 28.64
C THR A 365 35.25 6.53 27.36
N SER A 366 34.21 7.11 26.77
CA SER A 366 33.63 6.62 25.49
C SER A 366 33.50 7.68 24.39
N GLY A 367 33.87 8.94 24.68
CA GLY A 367 33.88 10.02 23.70
C GLY A 367 35.30 10.32 23.23
N LEU A 368 35.76 9.61 22.18
CA LEU A 368 36.88 10.00 21.27
C LEU A 368 37.08 8.88 20.22
N ALA A 369 36.30 8.90 19.15
CA ALA A 369 36.55 8.10 17.95
C ALA A 369 36.55 9.02 16.70
N PRO A 370 37.42 8.81 15.70
CA PRO A 370 37.60 9.79 14.61
C PRO A 370 36.42 9.82 13.65
N SER A 371 36.21 10.97 13.01
CA SER A 371 35.25 11.15 11.92
C SER A 371 35.55 10.21 10.75
N LEU A 372 34.60 9.33 10.42
CA LEU A 372 34.68 8.43 9.27
C LEU A 372 34.88 9.20 7.95
N ALA A 373 35.63 8.61 7.02
CA ALA A 373 35.99 9.24 5.76
C ALA A 373 34.76 9.61 4.91
N LEU A 374 34.84 10.78 4.26
CA LEU A 374 33.77 11.41 3.47
C LEU A 374 33.16 10.49 2.39
N VAL A 375 33.93 9.53 1.89
CA VAL A 375 33.48 8.48 0.94
C VAL A 375 32.46 7.53 1.58
N ALA A 376 32.69 7.10 2.83
CA ALA A 376 31.76 6.22 3.55
C ALA A 376 30.44 6.94 3.87
N GLN A 377 30.51 8.24 4.17
CA GLN A 377 29.32 9.07 4.34
C GLN A 377 28.53 9.18 3.02
N ARG A 378 29.21 9.36 1.87
CA ARG A 378 28.57 9.42 0.55
C ARG A 378 27.92 8.09 0.13
N HIS A 379 28.58 6.95 0.39
CA HIS A 379 27.97 5.63 0.19
C HIS A 379 26.75 5.42 1.11
N LYS A 380 26.80 5.90 2.36
CA LYS A 380 25.63 5.84 3.26
C LYS A 380 24.46 6.67 2.74
N THR A 381 24.70 7.88 2.24
CA THR A 381 23.65 8.71 1.63
C THR A 381 23.04 8.04 0.38
N MET A 382 23.86 7.50 -0.52
CA MET A 382 23.38 6.77 -1.71
C MET A 382 22.49 5.56 -1.37
N LEU A 383 22.82 4.83 -0.29
CA LEU A 383 21.99 3.73 0.23
C LEU A 383 20.68 4.24 0.86
N GLN A 384 20.71 5.39 1.55
CA GLN A 384 19.53 6.00 2.19
C GLN A 384 18.53 6.59 1.19
N GLU A 385 19.00 7.12 0.06
CA GLU A 385 18.15 7.70 -1.00
C GLU A 385 17.41 6.63 -1.84
N GLY A 386 17.67 5.34 -1.60
CA GLY A 386 17.12 4.24 -2.41
C GLY A 386 17.66 4.21 -3.85
N ASN A 387 18.71 4.99 -4.13
CA ASN A 387 19.33 5.13 -5.45
C ASN A 387 20.33 3.99 -5.73
N LEU A 388 19.85 2.75 -5.59
CA LEU A 388 20.68 1.55 -5.79
C LEU A 388 21.02 1.30 -7.26
N TRP A 389 20.32 1.94 -8.21
CA TRP A 389 20.53 1.68 -9.64
C TRP A 389 21.87 2.21 -10.14
N GLU A 390 22.39 3.32 -9.60
CA GLU A 390 23.72 3.84 -9.95
C GLU A 390 24.82 2.87 -9.49
N VAL A 391 24.73 2.40 -8.24
CA VAL A 391 25.68 1.43 -7.67
C VAL A 391 25.62 0.10 -8.42
N ALA A 392 24.41 -0.38 -8.73
CA ALA A 392 24.19 -1.59 -9.50
C ALA A 392 24.72 -1.49 -10.94
N ARG A 393 24.51 -0.35 -11.61
CA ARG A 393 25.08 -0.03 -12.93
C ARG A 393 26.61 0.06 -12.86
N ALA A 394 27.17 0.64 -11.82
CA ALA A 394 28.62 0.71 -11.61
C ALA A 394 29.24 -0.68 -11.41
N LEU A 395 28.64 -1.54 -10.57
CA LEU A 395 29.06 -2.94 -10.39
C LEU A 395 28.96 -3.73 -11.70
N ALA A 396 27.86 -3.61 -12.43
CA ALA A 396 27.69 -4.27 -13.73
C ALA A 396 28.75 -3.83 -14.75
N ARG A 397 29.05 -2.52 -14.84
CA ARG A 397 30.13 -1.97 -15.68
C ARG A 397 31.51 -2.45 -15.25
N GLN A 398 31.77 -2.48 -13.95
CA GLN A 398 33.03 -2.97 -13.38
C GLN A 398 33.26 -4.45 -13.70
N TRP A 399 32.21 -5.27 -13.60
CA TRP A 399 32.27 -6.68 -13.98
C TRP A 399 32.58 -6.84 -15.48
N PHE A 400 31.85 -6.15 -16.36
CA PHE A 400 32.14 -6.18 -17.80
C PHE A 400 33.59 -5.74 -18.11
N PHE A 401 34.09 -4.69 -17.45
CA PHE A 401 35.49 -4.26 -17.58
C PHE A 401 36.49 -5.35 -17.15
N GLN A 402 36.25 -6.02 -16.02
CA GLN A 402 37.12 -7.10 -15.51
C GLN A 402 37.20 -8.31 -16.45
N VAL A 403 36.10 -8.63 -17.14
CA VAL A 403 36.02 -9.77 -18.08
C VAL A 403 36.46 -9.42 -19.51
N GLY A 404 37.15 -8.29 -19.69
CA GLY A 404 37.69 -7.86 -21.00
C GLY A 404 36.65 -7.26 -21.94
N GLN A 405 35.50 -6.83 -21.43
CA GLN A 405 34.41 -6.17 -22.16
C GLN A 405 34.29 -4.70 -21.70
N PRO A 406 35.30 -3.85 -21.97
CA PRO A 406 35.29 -2.44 -21.54
C PRO A 406 34.07 -1.68 -22.09
N PRO A 407 33.64 -0.60 -21.42
CA PRO A 407 32.58 0.26 -21.93
C PRO A 407 32.94 0.77 -23.33
N PRO A 408 31.98 0.82 -24.27
CA PRO A 408 32.21 1.40 -25.59
C PRO A 408 32.61 2.87 -25.44
N SER A 409 33.68 3.27 -26.15
CA SER A 409 34.19 4.65 -26.07
C SER A 409 33.13 5.65 -26.55
N PRO A 410 32.92 6.79 -25.86
CA PRO A 410 31.96 7.81 -26.29
C PRO A 410 32.24 8.32 -27.71
N ASP A 411 33.50 8.36 -28.14
CA ASP A 411 33.90 8.82 -29.47
C ASP A 411 33.43 7.89 -30.61
N THR A 412 33.07 6.64 -30.30
CA THR A 412 32.53 5.67 -31.26
C THR A 412 30.99 5.69 -31.32
N ALA A 413 30.33 6.39 -30.38
CA ALA A 413 28.89 6.38 -30.20
C ALA A 413 28.15 7.38 -31.12
N GLY A 414 28.40 7.30 -32.43
CA GLY A 414 27.69 8.08 -33.46
C GLY A 414 26.25 7.61 -33.68
N GLY A 415 25.42 7.64 -32.63
CA GLY A 415 24.02 7.23 -32.64
C GLY A 415 23.76 5.72 -32.81
N ARG A 416 24.81 4.87 -32.74
CA ARG A 416 24.65 3.42 -32.81
C ARG A 416 24.24 2.85 -31.45
N THR A 417 23.13 2.11 -31.43
CA THR A 417 22.72 1.28 -30.30
C THR A 417 23.83 0.32 -29.90
N LEU A 418 24.09 0.22 -28.59
CA LEU A 418 25.17 -0.60 -28.05
C LEU A 418 24.83 -2.09 -28.16
N GLU A 419 25.38 -2.76 -29.18
CA GLU A 419 25.19 -4.20 -29.38
C GLU A 419 25.76 -4.99 -28.19
N PRO A 420 25.00 -5.95 -27.61
CA PRO A 420 25.49 -6.80 -26.54
C PRO A 420 26.60 -7.75 -27.03
N PRO A 421 27.50 -8.19 -26.13
CA PRO A 421 28.54 -9.14 -26.48
C PRO A 421 27.96 -10.46 -27.00
N ARG A 422 28.72 -11.15 -27.82
CA ARG A 422 28.37 -12.51 -28.27
C ARG A 422 28.60 -13.47 -27.10
N ILE A 423 27.50 -14.04 -26.61
CA ILE A 423 27.49 -14.92 -25.44
C ILE A 423 27.47 -16.37 -25.91
N THR A 424 28.57 -17.09 -25.70
CA THR A 424 28.68 -18.53 -25.95
C THR A 424 28.67 -19.26 -24.62
N VAL A 425 27.70 -20.16 -24.42
CA VAL A 425 27.54 -20.91 -23.15
C VAL A 425 27.59 -22.41 -23.43
N GLN A 426 28.39 -23.13 -22.66
CA GLN A 426 28.49 -24.60 -22.70
C GLN A 426 27.55 -25.25 -21.68
N GLY A 427 27.18 -26.52 -21.90
CA GLY A 427 26.35 -27.30 -20.96
C GLY A 427 24.86 -27.45 -21.36
N SER A 428 24.03 -27.79 -20.38
CA SER A 428 22.62 -28.16 -20.60
C SER A 428 21.79 -26.98 -21.14
N TRP A 429 20.78 -27.27 -21.97
CA TRP A 429 19.92 -26.23 -22.57
C TRP A 429 19.28 -25.27 -21.54
N PRO A 430 18.78 -25.72 -20.37
CA PRO A 430 18.28 -24.82 -19.33
C PRO A 430 19.36 -23.88 -18.77
N ARG A 431 20.56 -24.40 -18.43
CA ARG A 431 21.68 -23.60 -17.90
C ARG A 431 22.16 -22.58 -18.94
N ARG A 432 22.27 -22.97 -20.21
CA ARG A 432 22.58 -22.05 -21.33
C ARG A 432 21.56 -20.93 -21.48
N ARG A 433 20.27 -21.21 -21.29
CA ARG A 433 19.18 -20.21 -21.36
C ARG A 433 19.09 -19.34 -20.10
N ALA A 434 19.53 -19.80 -18.93
CA ALA A 434 19.64 -18.99 -17.72
C ALA A 434 20.78 -17.97 -17.84
N LEU A 435 22.02 -18.44 -17.96
CA LEU A 435 23.23 -17.61 -18.04
C LEU A 435 23.15 -16.57 -19.16
N ARG A 436 22.64 -16.93 -20.35
CA ARG A 436 22.46 -15.97 -21.45
C ARG A 436 21.45 -14.86 -21.12
N ARG A 437 20.41 -15.12 -20.34
CA ARG A 437 19.45 -14.08 -19.90
C ARG A 437 20.05 -13.19 -18.82
N GLU A 438 20.79 -13.77 -17.87
CA GLU A 438 21.48 -13.01 -16.82
C GLU A 438 22.51 -12.04 -17.40
N VAL A 439 23.38 -12.48 -18.32
CA VAL A 439 24.35 -11.58 -18.97
C VAL A 439 23.66 -10.49 -19.80
N LEU A 440 22.58 -10.79 -20.53
CA LEU A 440 21.84 -9.78 -21.29
C LEU A 440 21.13 -8.75 -20.38
N HIS A 441 20.58 -9.20 -19.25
CA HIS A 441 19.98 -8.31 -18.26
C HIS A 441 21.05 -7.42 -17.59
N LEU A 442 22.21 -7.99 -17.26
CA LEU A 442 23.35 -7.26 -16.72
C LEU A 442 23.89 -6.22 -17.72
N TRP A 443 23.96 -6.57 -19.01
CA TRP A 443 24.32 -5.63 -20.08
C TRP A 443 23.34 -4.46 -20.16
N GLN A 444 22.04 -4.75 -20.15
CA GLN A 444 21.00 -3.73 -20.15
C GLN A 444 21.13 -2.81 -18.92
N LEU A 445 21.41 -3.35 -17.73
CA LEU A 445 21.62 -2.55 -16.52
C LEU A 445 22.87 -1.66 -16.60
N ALA A 446 23.99 -2.19 -17.11
CA ALA A 446 25.24 -1.48 -17.28
C ALA A 446 25.15 -0.34 -18.32
N PHE A 447 24.46 -0.57 -19.44
CA PHE A 447 24.58 0.26 -20.65
C PHE A 447 23.27 0.89 -21.17
N SER A 448 22.15 0.72 -20.48
CA SER A 448 20.93 1.49 -20.79
C SER A 448 21.13 3.00 -20.58
N GLU A 449 20.52 3.80 -21.45
CA GLU A 449 20.43 5.25 -21.25
C GLU A 449 19.45 5.57 -20.11
N THR A 450 18.30 4.87 -20.08
CA THR A 450 17.29 5.03 -19.04
C THR A 450 17.74 4.44 -17.70
N PRO A 451 17.49 5.12 -16.56
CA PRO A 451 17.76 4.57 -15.23
C PRO A 451 16.74 3.49 -14.87
N VAL A 452 17.20 2.31 -14.47
CA VAL A 452 16.35 1.17 -14.09
C VAL A 452 16.31 1.05 -12.57
N ARG A 453 15.19 1.39 -11.93
CA ARG A 453 15.05 1.26 -10.47
C ARG A 453 15.33 -0.17 -10.01
N ILE A 454 16.20 -0.31 -9.01
CA ILE A 454 16.55 -1.59 -8.37
C ILE A 454 16.16 -1.51 -6.90
N SER A 455 15.37 -2.49 -6.43
CA SER A 455 15.03 -2.63 -5.02
C SER A 455 16.17 -3.31 -4.24
N PRO A 456 16.27 -3.10 -2.90
CA PRO A 456 17.32 -3.73 -2.10
C PRO A 456 17.40 -5.27 -2.24
N PRO A 457 16.28 -6.04 -2.25
CA PRO A 457 16.35 -7.48 -2.49
C PRO A 457 16.86 -7.85 -3.88
N ARG A 458 16.56 -7.03 -4.91
CA ARG A 458 17.08 -7.23 -6.27
C ARG A 458 18.57 -6.91 -6.33
N PHE A 459 19.07 -5.95 -5.54
CA PHE A 459 20.49 -5.63 -5.42
C PHE A 459 21.28 -6.77 -4.74
N THR A 460 20.80 -7.32 -3.62
CA THR A 460 21.42 -8.50 -2.98
C THR A 460 21.42 -9.72 -3.91
N ARG A 461 20.37 -9.88 -4.72
CA ARG A 461 20.33 -10.92 -5.74
C ARG A 461 21.30 -10.65 -6.90
N LEU A 462 21.49 -9.38 -7.29
CA LEU A 462 22.45 -8.99 -8.32
C LEU A 462 23.90 -9.32 -7.93
N THR A 463 24.29 -9.17 -6.66
CA THR A 463 25.63 -9.55 -6.22
C THR A 463 25.85 -11.07 -6.32
N ALA A 464 24.86 -11.88 -5.94
CA ALA A 464 24.92 -13.33 -6.15
C ALA A 464 24.93 -13.72 -7.64
N GLU A 465 24.13 -13.06 -8.48
CA GLU A 465 24.14 -13.25 -9.94
C GLU A 465 25.51 -12.90 -10.56
N LEU A 466 26.23 -11.91 -10.02
CA LEU A 466 27.59 -11.58 -10.45
C LEU A 466 28.62 -12.65 -10.04
N ASP A 467 28.52 -13.19 -8.83
CA ASP A 467 29.40 -14.26 -8.34
C ASP A 467 29.19 -15.57 -9.14
N ASP A 468 27.93 -15.94 -9.43
CA ASP A 468 27.58 -17.10 -10.27
C ASP A 468 28.13 -16.95 -11.71
N LEU A 469 28.04 -15.74 -12.29
CA LEU A 469 28.59 -15.46 -13.61
C LEU A 469 30.13 -15.49 -13.61
N GLN A 470 30.77 -15.02 -12.54
CA GLN A 470 32.22 -15.08 -12.36
C GLN A 470 32.71 -16.53 -12.23
N ALA A 471 31.98 -17.37 -11.48
CA ALA A 471 32.25 -18.81 -11.41
C ALA A 471 32.07 -19.49 -12.78
N ALA A 472 31.00 -19.17 -13.52
CA ALA A 472 30.77 -19.72 -14.86
C ALA A 472 31.88 -19.37 -15.88
N LEU A 473 32.46 -18.16 -15.79
CA LEU A 473 33.64 -17.75 -16.56
C LEU A 473 34.90 -18.54 -16.15
N ALA A 474 35.14 -18.69 -14.84
CA ALA A 474 36.30 -19.43 -14.32
C ALA A 474 36.24 -20.93 -14.67
N GLU A 475 35.03 -21.52 -14.72
CA GLU A 475 34.78 -22.88 -15.20
C GLU A 475 34.92 -23.05 -16.73
N GLY A 476 35.05 -21.95 -17.49
CA GLY A 476 34.99 -21.98 -18.96
C GLY A 476 33.62 -22.39 -19.52
N THR A 477 32.55 -22.33 -18.72
CA THR A 477 31.18 -22.63 -19.18
C THR A 477 30.51 -21.42 -19.83
N LEU A 478 31.00 -20.21 -19.56
CA LEU A 478 30.58 -18.95 -20.17
C LEU A 478 31.77 -18.32 -20.92
N HIS A 479 31.55 -17.87 -22.15
CA HIS A 479 32.50 -17.06 -22.93
C HIS A 479 31.79 -15.82 -23.49
N LEU A 480 32.50 -14.69 -23.48
CA LEU A 480 32.03 -13.39 -23.99
C LEU A 480 32.98 -12.87 -25.06
N GLU A 481 32.49 -12.75 -26.29
CA GLU A 481 33.24 -12.20 -27.42
C GLU A 481 32.74 -10.79 -27.76
N GLN A 482 33.67 -9.86 -28.05
CA GLN A 482 33.30 -8.51 -28.51
C GLN A 482 32.72 -8.55 -29.93
N PRO A 483 31.61 -7.84 -30.20
CA PRO A 483 31.05 -7.73 -31.55
C PRO A 483 31.97 -6.86 -32.41
N GLY A 484 32.52 -7.44 -33.49
CA GLY A 484 33.37 -6.75 -34.46
C GLY A 484 34.82 -7.24 -34.54
N THR A 485 35.31 -7.96 -33.51
CA THR A 485 36.61 -8.65 -33.53
C THR A 485 36.56 -9.94 -34.35
N ASN A 486 36.34 -9.82 -35.67
CA ASN A 486 36.67 -10.91 -36.58
C ASN A 486 38.20 -11.06 -36.58
N GLN A 487 38.71 -12.14 -35.97
CA GLN A 487 40.09 -12.56 -36.15
C GLN A 487 40.30 -12.88 -37.65
N ALA A 488 41.28 -12.22 -38.25
CA ALA A 488 41.75 -12.48 -39.61
C ALA A 488 42.83 -13.58 -39.60
#